data_AF-A0A6I6WWW1-F1
#
_entry.id   AF-A0A6I6WWW1-F1
#
_cell.length_a   1.000
_cell.length_b   1.000
_cell.length_c   1.000
_cell.angle_alpha   90.00
_cell.angle_beta   90.00
_cell.angle_gamma   90.00
#
_symmetry.space_group_name_H-M   'P 1'
#
loop_
_entity.id
_entity.type
_entity.pdbx_description
1 polymer ?
#
loop_
_entity_poly.entity_id
_entity_poly.type
_entity_poly.pdbx_seq_one_letter_code
_entity_poly.pdbx_strand_id
1 'polypeptide(L)'
;MRPSSQPTPADRDAAPRARRSRFPARSRTGEDPALRAAYRLCRRTTRRHDPAIHALVQLMPAVLRPAGWALWAAANAVDDLADGPDADAAGRAARVAAWTEALRGDLAAGTSTDPVRHALVDTALRWRLDLSGLRGAMAATRDDTRGRHFADWAEWRAWCTEEIAPWVDQVRHLFEQAGAPMTPRLDRQHDYRRFIDGAQLTDVLTDLGADLAEGRLLLPREALDACPGAEDALRQGRWSPAAAALVGTVTDLARRWVTRPALTRGMHPGAATVLDTSARLLRAQLDAVDAAGPALLERAPRPSLPTRVRILAPARLRARLAWSLTPLTVPAAPPAPPVPRRTPATARAWEPAAEDTALRTPPPHPEGARPPRIAADRMPTHVAIIMDGNGRWAEQRGLPRSAGHRAGNVAAREMVYGALEIGLRHLTLYAFSTENWQRDTEEIAAVLEATRRELDEGPVRDLDVRQRWSGNSGKLPEELVRSLLREERRTRARTGLTLTVCLNYGGRDEITRTAAALARAARAGDVDPDLIGEDDFARHLPHPDMPDVDLLWRTGDEQRTSNFLPWQATYAELYFTPGHWPDADRRDLWQAITAYGRRRRRHGAAPLVSPRKPAVPTRPE
;
A
#
# COMPACT_ATOMS: atom_id res chain seq x y z
N MET A 1 73.30 36.52 4.94
CA MET A 1 72.81 37.68 4.18
C MET A 1 71.29 37.76 4.35
N ARG A 2 70.77 38.89 4.84
CA ARG A 2 69.33 39.28 4.86
C ARG A 2 68.83 39.56 3.42
N PRO A 3 67.51 39.79 3.12
CA PRO A 3 66.39 40.11 4.02
C PRO A 3 65.01 39.45 3.68
N SER A 4 64.06 39.80 4.57
CA SER A 4 62.60 39.70 4.57
C SER A 4 61.87 40.24 3.33
N SER A 5 60.72 39.62 2.98
CA SER A 5 59.50 40.33 2.54
C SER A 5 58.24 39.43 2.55
N GLN A 6 57.14 40.00 3.05
CA GLN A 6 55.78 39.43 3.19
C GLN A 6 55.09 39.08 1.85
N PRO A 7 53.99 38.29 1.83
CA PRO A 7 53.25 37.96 0.62
C PRO A 7 52.08 38.93 0.35
N THR A 8 51.84 39.24 -0.93
CA THR A 8 50.60 39.85 -1.44
C THR A 8 50.14 39.17 -2.75
N PRO A 9 48.85 39.27 -3.11
CA PRO A 9 48.08 38.14 -3.65
C PRO A 9 47.77 38.31 -5.14
N ALA A 10 48.19 37.36 -5.97
CA ALA A 10 47.62 37.14 -7.30
C ALA A 10 48.13 35.80 -7.85
N ASP A 11 47.43 34.74 -7.48
CA ASP A 11 47.18 33.57 -8.34
C ASP A 11 46.18 32.66 -7.62
N ARG A 12 44.98 33.21 -7.43
CA ARG A 12 43.77 32.41 -7.27
C ARG A 12 43.28 32.12 -8.68
N ASP A 13 43.67 30.97 -9.23
CA ASP A 13 42.83 30.13 -10.09
C ASP A 13 43.68 29.03 -10.73
N ALA A 14 43.78 27.88 -10.03
CA ALA A 14 43.84 26.54 -10.62
C ALA A 14 44.19 25.51 -9.53
N ALA A 15 43.21 25.13 -8.71
CA ALA A 15 43.24 23.86 -7.99
C ALA A 15 42.00 23.05 -8.43
N PRO A 16 42.12 21.74 -8.67
CA PRO A 16 41.04 20.95 -9.23
C PRO A 16 39.87 20.97 -8.25
N ARG A 17 38.70 21.36 -8.73
CA ARG A 17 37.43 21.20 -8.01
C ARG A 17 37.28 19.72 -7.65
N ALA A 18 37.71 19.36 -6.45
CA ALA A 18 37.28 18.15 -5.79
C ALA A 18 35.75 18.24 -5.74
N ARG A 19 35.08 17.51 -6.65
CA ARG A 19 33.66 17.22 -6.54
C ARG A 19 33.46 16.58 -5.17
N ARG A 20 33.08 17.41 -4.19
CA ARG A 20 32.43 16.94 -2.96
C ARG A 20 31.22 16.16 -3.44
N SER A 21 31.39 14.84 -3.47
CA SER A 21 30.34 13.86 -3.71
C SER A 21 29.13 14.27 -2.86
N ARG A 22 28.09 14.74 -3.55
CA ARG A 22 26.78 15.02 -2.99
C ARG A 22 26.17 13.67 -2.64
N PHE A 23 25.99 13.43 -1.34
CA PHE A 23 25.02 12.54 -0.70
C PHE A 23 25.04 11.04 -1.11
N PRO A 24 25.32 10.11 -0.17
CA PRO A 24 24.71 8.80 -0.28
C PRO A 24 23.21 8.96 0.04
N ALA A 25 22.39 9.11 -0.99
CA ALA A 25 20.95 9.06 -0.89
C ALA A 25 20.53 7.61 -0.61
N ARG A 26 20.27 7.27 0.65
CA ARG A 26 19.52 6.05 1.01
C ARG A 26 18.43 6.35 2.03
N SER A 27 17.28 5.73 1.76
CA SER A 27 16.04 5.57 2.55
C SER A 27 15.08 6.76 2.66
N ARG A 28 14.11 6.82 1.73
CA ARG A 28 12.73 7.28 2.01
C ARG A 28 11.78 6.17 1.56
N THR A 29 11.24 5.40 2.51
CA THR A 29 10.06 4.50 2.37
C THR A 29 9.98 3.54 1.16
N GLY A 30 11.10 3.19 0.52
CA GLY A 30 11.09 2.63 -0.84
C GLY A 30 11.18 1.10 -0.99
N GLU A 31 11.64 0.36 0.02
CA GLU A 31 11.97 -1.06 -0.20
C GLU A 31 10.91 -2.03 0.34
N ASP A 32 10.25 -1.77 1.47
CA ASP A 32 9.25 -2.69 2.05
C ASP A 32 7.82 -2.47 1.46
N PRO A 33 7.28 -3.41 0.65
CA PRO A 33 5.91 -3.31 0.12
C PRO A 33 4.84 -3.43 1.22
N ALA A 34 5.10 -4.19 2.29
CA ALA A 34 4.15 -4.40 3.38
C ALA A 34 3.96 -3.12 4.20
N LEU A 35 5.05 -2.43 4.53
CA LEU A 35 5.00 -1.14 5.22
C LEU A 35 4.26 -0.06 4.41
N ARG A 36 4.45 -0.03 3.08
CA ARG A 36 3.68 0.88 2.21
C ARG A 36 2.20 0.53 2.15
N ALA A 37 1.85 -0.75 2.17
CA ALA A 37 0.46 -1.18 2.24
C ALA A 37 -0.17 -0.78 3.59
N ALA A 38 0.58 -0.92 4.68
CA ALA A 38 0.22 -0.46 6.02
C ALA A 38 -0.08 1.04 6.07
N TYR A 39 0.83 1.91 5.61
CA TYR A 39 0.57 3.36 5.54
C TYR A 39 -0.63 3.73 4.65
N ARG A 40 -0.82 3.01 3.54
CA ARG A 40 -2.01 3.19 2.68
C ARG A 40 -3.29 2.78 3.38
N LEU A 41 -3.27 1.71 4.18
CA LEU A 41 -4.40 1.34 5.02
C LEU A 41 -4.71 2.45 6.01
N CYS A 42 -3.72 2.92 6.79
CA CYS A 42 -3.90 3.99 7.77
C CYS A 42 -4.53 5.24 7.13
N ARG A 43 -4.04 5.67 5.95
CA ARG A 43 -4.61 6.80 5.22
C ARG A 43 -6.08 6.59 4.84
N ARG A 44 -6.45 5.39 4.37
CA ARG A 44 -7.84 5.06 4.01
C ARG A 44 -8.74 5.03 5.24
N THR A 45 -8.25 4.44 6.33
CA THR A 45 -8.95 4.38 7.62
C THR A 45 -9.24 5.79 8.12
N THR A 46 -8.22 6.66 8.23
CA THR A 46 -8.43 8.05 8.68
C THR A 46 -9.39 8.80 7.77
N ARG A 47 -9.30 8.64 6.43
CA ARG A 47 -10.24 9.31 5.50
C ARG A 47 -11.69 8.89 5.70
N ARG A 48 -11.93 7.63 6.08
CA ARG A 48 -13.28 7.10 6.30
C ARG A 48 -13.85 7.51 7.65
N HIS A 49 -13.07 7.38 8.72
CA HIS A 49 -13.51 7.70 10.08
C HIS A 49 -13.60 9.22 10.30
N ASP A 50 -12.53 9.95 9.96
CA ASP A 50 -12.49 11.40 10.16
C ASP A 50 -11.97 12.17 8.93
N PRO A 51 -12.89 12.61 8.05
CA PRO A 51 -12.55 13.44 6.89
C PRO A 51 -11.91 14.80 7.25
N ALA A 52 -12.17 15.35 8.43
CA ALA A 52 -11.64 16.64 8.87
C ALA A 52 -10.17 16.50 9.28
N ILE A 53 -9.85 15.49 10.10
CA ILE A 53 -8.47 15.10 10.40
C ILE A 53 -7.73 14.70 9.11
N HIS A 54 -8.42 14.00 8.18
CA HIS A 54 -7.85 13.73 6.87
C HIS A 54 -7.51 14.99 6.05
N ALA A 55 -8.28 16.06 6.21
CA ALA A 55 -7.93 17.32 5.56
C ALA A 55 -6.77 18.03 6.28
N LEU A 56 -6.70 17.94 7.62
CA LEU A 56 -5.67 18.59 8.43
C LEU A 56 -4.28 17.98 8.23
N VAL A 57 -4.16 16.66 8.24
CA VAL A 57 -2.86 16.00 8.01
C VAL A 57 -2.40 16.19 6.54
N GLN A 58 -3.29 16.45 5.58
CA GLN A 58 -2.88 16.89 4.23
C GLN A 58 -2.18 18.25 4.21
N LEU A 59 -2.45 19.11 5.21
CA LEU A 59 -1.75 20.39 5.37
C LEU A 59 -0.35 20.22 5.97
N MET A 60 -0.02 19.04 6.50
CA MET A 60 1.34 18.74 6.96
C MET A 60 2.30 18.57 5.76
N PRO A 61 3.62 18.70 5.98
CA PRO A 61 4.60 18.37 4.96
C PRO A 61 4.43 16.96 4.44
N ALA A 62 4.65 16.74 3.14
CA ALA A 62 4.42 15.44 2.50
C ALA A 62 5.13 14.28 3.23
N VAL A 63 6.33 14.53 3.75
CA VAL A 63 7.13 13.55 4.47
C VAL A 63 6.56 13.13 5.83
N LEU A 64 5.74 13.98 6.48
CA LEU A 64 5.13 13.69 7.78
C LEU A 64 3.74 13.05 7.66
N ARG A 65 3.09 13.14 6.49
CA ARG A 65 1.71 12.66 6.31
C ARG A 65 1.54 11.17 6.63
N PRO A 66 2.43 10.25 6.17
CA PRO A 66 2.29 8.83 6.51
C PRO A 66 2.29 8.60 8.02
N ALA A 67 3.20 9.25 8.75
CA ALA A 67 3.27 9.19 10.21
C ALA A 67 2.01 9.76 10.88
N GLY A 68 1.51 10.89 10.38
CA GLY A 68 0.24 11.47 10.83
C GLY A 68 -0.94 10.50 10.64
N TRP A 69 -1.02 9.80 9.51
CA TRP A 69 -2.05 8.77 9.28
C TRP A 69 -1.90 7.58 10.21
N ALA A 70 -0.67 7.12 10.46
CA ALA A 70 -0.43 5.99 11.34
C ALA A 70 -0.85 6.28 12.79
N LEU A 71 -0.51 7.46 13.31
CA LEU A 71 -0.92 7.90 14.66
C LEU A 71 -2.45 7.92 14.80
N TRP A 72 -3.14 8.53 13.84
CA TRP A 72 -4.61 8.60 13.87
C TRP A 72 -5.27 7.25 13.65
N ALA A 73 -4.77 6.42 12.73
CA ALA A 73 -5.32 5.08 12.51
C ALA A 73 -5.12 4.18 13.74
N ALA A 74 -4.03 4.35 14.49
CA ALA A 74 -3.81 3.63 15.73
C ALA A 74 -4.77 4.06 16.85
N ALA A 75 -5.01 5.37 17.00
CA ALA A 75 -6.01 5.86 17.95
C ALA A 75 -7.40 5.25 17.67
N ASN A 76 -7.86 5.32 16.41
CA ASN A 76 -9.14 4.71 16.00
C ASN A 76 -9.16 3.20 16.21
N ALA A 77 -8.06 2.50 15.93
CA ALA A 77 -8.01 1.04 16.12
C ALA A 77 -8.14 0.64 17.60
N VAL A 78 -7.64 1.45 18.53
CA VAL A 78 -7.82 1.21 19.97
C VAL A 78 -9.26 1.49 20.38
N ASP A 79 -9.82 2.59 19.90
CA ASP A 79 -11.21 3.01 20.13
C ASP A 79 -12.23 1.97 19.62
N ASP A 80 -12.07 1.51 18.37
CA ASP A 80 -12.91 0.46 17.76
C ASP A 80 -12.91 -0.85 18.59
N LEU A 81 -11.78 -1.19 19.22
CA LEU A 81 -11.68 -2.38 20.08
C LEU A 81 -12.38 -2.18 21.42
N ALA A 82 -12.45 -0.94 21.92
CA ALA A 82 -13.12 -0.58 23.16
C ALA A 82 -14.66 -0.49 22.98
N ASP A 83 -15.12 -0.13 21.79
CA ASP A 83 -16.56 0.07 21.48
C ASP A 83 -17.22 -1.12 20.78
N GLY A 84 -16.47 -2.16 20.39
CA GLY A 84 -16.97 -3.30 19.64
C GLY A 84 -18.21 -3.98 20.27
N PRO A 85 -19.39 -4.01 19.59
CA PRO A 85 -20.67 -4.44 20.19
C PRO A 85 -20.74 -5.95 20.48
N ASP A 86 -19.83 -6.73 19.88
CA ASP A 86 -19.81 -8.20 19.93
C ASP A 86 -19.16 -8.77 21.21
N ALA A 87 -18.85 -7.95 22.22
CA ALA A 87 -18.22 -8.39 23.46
C ALA A 87 -18.72 -7.63 24.70
N ASP A 88 -18.72 -8.33 25.84
CA ASP A 88 -18.94 -7.72 27.15
C ASP A 88 -17.77 -6.81 27.58
N ALA A 89 -17.95 -6.06 28.67
CA ALA A 89 -16.96 -5.08 29.14
C ALA A 89 -15.57 -5.70 29.36
N ALA A 90 -15.53 -6.89 29.98
CA ALA A 90 -14.30 -7.63 30.22
C ALA A 90 -13.63 -8.07 28.90
N GLY A 91 -14.41 -8.51 27.92
CA GLY A 91 -13.91 -8.89 26.59
C GLY A 91 -13.35 -7.71 25.80
N ARG A 92 -13.99 -6.53 25.84
CA ARG A 92 -13.48 -5.31 25.19
C ARG A 92 -12.19 -4.82 25.85
N ALA A 93 -12.16 -4.77 27.18
CA ALA A 93 -10.95 -4.46 27.95
C ALA A 93 -9.79 -5.43 27.62
N ALA A 94 -10.07 -6.74 27.51
CA ALA A 94 -9.07 -7.73 27.14
C ALA A 94 -8.50 -7.50 25.73
N ARG A 95 -9.34 -7.08 24.76
CA ARG A 95 -8.89 -6.75 23.39
C ARG A 95 -7.96 -5.55 23.36
N VAL A 96 -8.31 -4.47 24.06
CA VAL A 96 -7.45 -3.27 24.17
C VAL A 96 -6.13 -3.61 24.86
N ALA A 97 -6.17 -4.40 25.94
CA ALA A 97 -4.97 -4.87 26.63
C ALA A 97 -4.07 -5.72 25.72
N ALA A 98 -4.66 -6.65 24.96
CA ALA A 98 -3.93 -7.50 24.02
C ALA A 98 -3.28 -6.68 22.90
N TRP A 99 -3.98 -5.68 22.36
CA TRP A 99 -3.43 -4.80 21.32
C TRP A 99 -2.27 -3.95 21.87
N THR A 100 -2.42 -3.42 23.09
CA THR A 100 -1.39 -2.61 23.76
C THR A 100 -0.13 -3.44 24.04
N GLU A 101 -0.30 -4.67 24.53
CA GLU A 101 0.81 -5.58 24.79
C GLU A 101 1.49 -6.04 23.49
N ALA A 102 0.72 -6.32 22.44
CA ALA A 102 1.26 -6.61 21.12
C ALA A 102 2.10 -5.43 20.58
N LEU A 103 1.62 -4.20 20.69
CA LEU A 103 2.38 -3.01 20.29
C LEU A 103 3.71 -2.89 21.05
N ARG A 104 3.73 -3.20 22.35
CA ARG A 104 4.95 -3.21 23.16
C ARG A 104 5.97 -4.21 22.61
N GLY A 105 5.52 -5.42 22.28
CA GLY A 105 6.35 -6.44 21.63
C GLY A 105 6.83 -6.01 20.24
N ASP A 106 5.94 -5.44 19.43
CA ASP A 106 6.22 -4.99 18.06
C ASP A 106 7.23 -3.83 18.03
N LEU A 107 7.16 -2.90 18.98
CA LEU A 107 8.16 -1.82 19.14
C LEU A 107 9.54 -2.37 19.49
N ALA A 108 9.61 -3.40 20.34
CA ALA A 108 10.87 -4.07 20.68
C ALA A 108 11.43 -4.88 19.49
N ALA A 109 10.55 -5.50 18.69
CA ALA A 109 10.92 -6.24 17.49
C ALA A 109 11.25 -5.33 16.29
N GLY A 110 10.76 -4.09 16.30
CA GLY A 110 10.89 -3.12 15.21
C GLY A 110 10.03 -3.42 13.98
N THR A 111 9.02 -4.29 14.10
CA THR A 111 8.07 -4.62 13.02
C THR A 111 6.79 -5.21 13.62
N SER A 112 5.72 -5.30 12.82
CA SER A 112 4.45 -5.90 13.21
C SER A 112 3.82 -6.63 12.01
N THR A 113 3.06 -7.69 12.28
CA THR A 113 2.20 -8.34 11.27
C THR A 113 0.84 -7.66 11.14
N ASP A 114 0.40 -6.91 12.14
CA ASP A 114 -0.76 -6.02 12.05
C ASP A 114 -0.39 -4.75 11.27
N PRO A 115 -1.12 -4.39 10.20
CA PRO A 115 -0.74 -3.27 9.36
C PRO A 115 -0.79 -1.91 10.06
N VAL A 116 -1.72 -1.67 10.99
CA VAL A 116 -1.81 -0.38 11.70
C VAL A 116 -0.64 -0.26 12.68
N ARG A 117 -0.36 -1.31 13.47
CA ARG A 117 0.81 -1.34 14.35
C ARG A 117 2.12 -1.30 13.55
N HIS A 118 2.19 -1.90 12.37
CA HIS A 118 3.39 -1.87 11.54
C HIS A 118 3.71 -0.43 11.10
N ALA A 119 2.71 0.31 10.62
CA ALA A 119 2.88 1.72 10.30
C ALA A 119 3.23 2.57 11.54
N LEU A 120 2.64 2.26 12.72
CA LEU A 120 2.93 2.97 13.96
C LEU A 120 4.36 2.70 14.46
N VAL A 121 4.84 1.46 14.39
CA VAL A 121 6.20 1.07 14.79
C VAL A 121 7.24 1.72 13.89
N ASP A 122 7.08 1.67 12.55
CA ASP A 122 7.99 2.41 11.66
C ASP A 122 7.93 3.91 11.95
N THR A 123 6.74 4.46 12.19
CA THR A 123 6.59 5.88 12.55
C THR A 123 7.38 6.23 13.82
N ALA A 124 7.23 5.43 14.88
CA ALA A 124 7.94 5.66 16.14
C ALA A 124 9.45 5.56 15.98
N LEU A 125 9.94 4.53 15.30
CA LEU A 125 11.37 4.31 15.12
C LEU A 125 12.01 5.33 14.16
N ARG A 126 11.36 5.60 13.03
CA ARG A 126 11.83 6.56 12.01
C ARG A 126 11.88 7.97 12.57
N TRP A 127 10.87 8.37 13.33
CA TRP A 127 10.77 9.73 13.88
C TRP A 127 11.24 9.84 15.32
N ARG A 128 11.77 8.75 15.90
CA ARG A 128 12.26 8.69 17.29
C ARG A 128 11.20 9.18 18.29
N LEU A 129 9.96 8.79 18.07
CA LEU A 129 8.85 9.14 18.96
C LEU A 129 8.84 8.21 20.17
N ASP A 130 8.73 8.79 21.35
CA ASP A 130 8.47 8.03 22.56
C ASP A 130 6.96 7.81 22.71
N LEU A 131 6.53 6.57 22.46
CA LEU A 131 5.14 6.16 22.61
C LEU A 131 4.78 5.74 24.04
N SER A 132 5.70 5.84 25.01
CA SER A 132 5.43 5.47 26.41
C SER A 132 4.24 6.23 27.01
N GLY A 133 4.09 7.52 26.65
CA GLY A 133 2.97 8.36 27.07
C GLY A 133 1.60 7.88 26.55
N LEU A 134 1.56 7.09 25.47
CA LEU A 134 0.31 6.51 24.97
C LEU A 134 -0.19 5.35 25.83
N ARG A 135 0.64 4.77 26.70
CA ARG A 135 0.22 3.65 27.57
C ARG A 135 -0.89 4.07 28.54
N GLY A 136 -0.79 5.29 29.09
CA GLY A 136 -1.83 5.85 29.95
C GLY A 136 -3.15 6.01 29.20
N ALA A 137 -3.10 6.59 27.99
CA ALA A 137 -4.27 6.74 27.13
C ALA A 137 -4.94 5.40 26.80
N MET A 138 -4.16 4.40 26.35
CA MET A 138 -4.71 3.08 26.02
C MET A 138 -5.26 2.35 27.26
N ALA A 139 -4.67 2.56 28.44
CA ALA A 139 -5.19 2.02 29.69
C ALA A 139 -6.51 2.71 30.10
N ALA A 140 -6.62 4.03 29.92
CA ALA A 140 -7.86 4.77 30.17
C ALA A 140 -9.00 4.30 29.26
N THR A 141 -8.71 4.07 27.97
CA THR A 141 -9.67 3.53 26.99
C THR A 141 -10.05 2.07 27.28
N ARG A 142 -9.14 1.27 27.85
CA ARG A 142 -9.41 -0.12 28.25
C ARG A 142 -10.48 -0.21 29.34
N ASP A 143 -10.46 0.70 30.31
CA ASP A 143 -11.21 0.58 31.56
C ASP A 143 -12.70 0.99 31.44
N ASP A 144 -13.36 0.62 30.33
CA ASP A 144 -14.79 0.81 29.95
C ASP A 144 -15.45 2.10 30.49
N THR A 145 -15.69 3.09 29.61
CA THR A 145 -16.29 4.39 29.99
C THR A 145 -17.80 4.33 30.24
N ARG A 146 -18.45 3.17 30.09
CA ARG A 146 -19.89 3.02 30.34
C ARG A 146 -20.23 3.34 31.81
N GLY A 147 -21.03 4.39 32.02
CA GLY A 147 -21.42 4.86 33.35
C GLY A 147 -20.43 5.80 34.03
N ARG A 148 -19.47 6.38 33.28
CA ARG A 148 -18.57 7.40 33.83
C ARG A 148 -19.33 8.70 34.14
N HIS A 149 -19.07 9.24 35.31
CA HIS A 149 -19.63 10.52 35.78
C HIS A 149 -18.48 11.41 36.24
N PHE A 150 -18.55 12.69 35.91
CA PHE A 150 -17.58 13.68 36.37
C PHE A 150 -18.28 14.65 37.31
N ALA A 151 -17.72 14.90 38.49
CA ALA A 151 -18.28 15.84 39.45
C ALA A 151 -18.19 17.29 38.90
N ASP A 152 -17.04 17.65 38.35
CA ASP A 152 -16.73 19.01 37.93
C ASP A 152 -15.87 19.06 36.65
N TRP A 153 -15.62 20.28 36.15
CA TRP A 153 -14.76 20.49 34.99
C TRP A 153 -13.28 20.15 35.26
N ALA A 154 -12.83 20.01 36.51
CA ALA A 154 -11.45 19.62 36.79
C ALA A 154 -11.27 18.11 36.54
N GLU A 155 -12.20 17.29 36.99
CA GLU A 155 -12.23 15.85 36.75
C GLU A 155 -12.40 15.53 35.26
N TRP A 156 -13.33 16.21 34.58
CA TRP A 156 -13.53 16.04 33.13
C TRP A 156 -12.26 16.36 32.32
N ARG A 157 -11.51 17.40 32.72
CA ARG A 157 -10.24 17.74 32.06
C ARG A 157 -9.09 16.80 32.41
N ALA A 158 -9.06 16.25 33.63
CA ALA A 158 -8.08 15.24 33.98
C ALA A 158 -8.24 14.02 33.05
N TRP A 159 -9.49 13.60 32.83
CA TRP A 159 -9.82 12.56 31.86
C TRP A 159 -9.36 12.90 30.43
N CYS A 160 -9.67 14.10 29.92
CA CYS A 160 -9.20 14.53 28.58
C CYS A 160 -7.66 14.52 28.46
N THR A 161 -6.97 14.89 29.54
CA THR A 161 -5.51 14.91 29.60
C THR A 161 -4.92 13.50 29.58
N GLU A 162 -5.60 12.52 30.15
CA GLU A 162 -5.14 11.13 30.19
C GLU A 162 -5.41 10.40 28.86
N GLU A 163 -6.56 10.62 28.24
CA GLU A 163 -6.99 9.83 27.09
C GLU A 163 -6.51 10.41 25.74
N ILE A 164 -6.53 11.73 25.57
CA ILE A 164 -6.45 12.34 24.23
C ILE A 164 -5.18 13.15 24.04
N ALA A 165 -4.80 13.92 25.05
CA ALA A 165 -3.59 14.74 24.97
C ALA A 165 -2.34 13.94 24.56
N PRO A 166 -2.12 12.67 25.00
CA PRO A 166 -0.96 11.90 24.59
C PRO A 166 -0.89 11.65 23.08
N TRP A 167 -2.03 11.41 22.41
CA TRP A 167 -2.10 11.21 20.96
C TRP A 167 -1.77 12.49 20.19
N VAL A 168 -2.33 13.63 20.63
CA VAL A 168 -2.07 14.93 20.01
C VAL A 168 -0.60 15.35 20.21
N ASP A 169 -0.02 15.03 21.37
CA ASP A 169 1.38 15.29 21.67
C ASP A 169 2.34 14.51 20.75
N GLN A 170 1.99 13.29 20.29
CA GLN A 170 2.80 12.58 19.31
C GLN A 170 2.90 13.32 17.97
N VAL A 171 1.82 13.99 17.55
CA VAL A 171 1.83 14.82 16.34
C VAL A 171 2.73 16.05 16.56
N ARG A 172 2.69 16.66 17.74
CA ARG A 172 3.61 17.76 18.10
C ARG A 172 5.08 17.30 18.07
N HIS A 173 5.40 16.18 18.70
CA HIS A 173 6.75 15.61 18.69
C HIS A 173 7.22 15.28 17.27
N LEU A 174 6.34 14.75 16.41
CA LEU A 174 6.65 14.49 15.01
C LEU A 174 7.11 15.75 14.27
N PHE A 175 6.45 16.89 14.51
CA PHE A 175 6.85 18.18 13.95
C PHE A 175 8.20 18.69 14.51
N GLU A 176 8.45 18.49 15.80
CA GLU A 176 9.72 18.84 16.45
C GLU A 176 10.88 18.04 15.84
N GLN A 177 10.71 16.73 15.67
CA GLN A 177 11.71 15.84 15.06
C GLN A 177 11.97 16.16 13.58
N ALA A 178 11.00 16.78 12.91
CA ALA A 178 11.14 17.27 11.54
C ALA A 178 11.87 18.62 11.42
N GLY A 179 12.19 19.27 12.55
CA GLY A 179 12.79 20.61 12.57
C GLY A 179 11.79 21.75 12.32
N ALA A 180 10.48 21.49 12.45
CA ALA A 180 9.42 22.47 12.26
C ALA A 180 8.51 22.51 13.50
N PRO A 181 9.02 22.98 14.66
CA PRO A 181 8.35 22.81 15.95
C PRO A 181 6.94 23.40 15.96
N MET A 182 6.00 22.60 16.46
CA MET A 182 4.64 23.01 16.83
C MET A 182 4.56 23.56 18.25
N THR A 183 5.65 23.48 19.02
CA THR A 183 5.66 23.80 20.45
C THR A 183 5.29 25.27 20.66
N PRO A 184 4.23 25.57 21.42
CA PRO A 184 4.05 26.90 21.98
C PRO A 184 5.25 27.23 22.87
N ARG A 185 5.59 28.51 23.01
CA ARG A 185 6.51 28.94 24.06
C ARG A 185 5.99 28.46 25.44
N LEU A 186 6.88 28.22 26.40
CA LEU A 186 6.55 27.65 27.73
C LEU A 186 5.40 28.38 28.45
N ASP A 187 5.23 29.69 28.20
CA ASP A 187 4.14 30.53 28.71
C ASP A 187 2.74 30.17 28.17
N ARG A 188 2.62 29.26 27.19
CA ARG A 188 1.36 28.93 26.51
C ARG A 188 0.96 27.46 26.56
N GLN A 189 1.61 26.66 27.41
CA GLN A 189 1.20 25.26 27.63
C GLN A 189 -0.25 25.17 28.14
N HIS A 190 -0.69 26.11 28.98
CA HIS A 190 -2.07 26.16 29.44
C HIS A 190 -3.06 26.40 28.29
N ASP A 191 -2.76 27.33 27.37
CA ASP A 191 -3.62 27.59 26.20
C ASP A 191 -3.69 26.39 25.25
N TYR A 192 -2.59 25.64 25.12
CA TYR A 192 -2.57 24.41 24.31
C TYR A 192 -3.43 23.30 24.92
N ARG A 193 -3.31 23.05 26.23
CA ARG A 193 -4.17 22.09 26.92
C ARG A 193 -5.64 22.48 26.80
N ARG A 194 -5.95 23.77 27.00
CA ARG A 194 -7.31 24.29 26.80
C ARG A 194 -7.82 24.13 25.38
N PHE A 195 -6.96 24.27 24.38
CA PHE A 195 -7.34 24.01 22.99
C PHE A 195 -7.73 22.54 22.79
N ILE A 196 -6.97 21.61 23.37
CA ILE A 196 -7.28 20.16 23.33
C ILE A 196 -8.60 19.89 24.07
N ASP A 197 -8.81 20.45 25.25
CA ASP A 197 -10.09 20.33 25.99
C ASP A 197 -11.26 20.81 25.13
N GLY A 198 -11.10 21.93 24.41
CA GLY A 198 -12.11 22.46 23.51
C GLY A 198 -12.37 21.58 22.29
N ALA A 199 -11.33 20.96 21.74
CA ALA A 199 -11.48 19.99 20.65
C ALA A 199 -12.28 18.76 21.14
N GLN A 200 -11.97 18.26 22.34
CA GLN A 200 -12.69 17.12 22.90
C GLN A 200 -14.14 17.46 23.24
N LEU A 201 -14.39 18.65 23.79
CA LEU A 201 -15.76 19.08 24.08
C LEU A 201 -16.59 19.27 22.80
N THR A 202 -15.95 19.65 21.69
CA THR A 202 -16.59 19.72 20.36
C THR A 202 -16.99 18.33 19.86
N ASP A 203 -16.16 17.32 20.14
CA ASP A 203 -16.41 15.93 19.78
C ASP A 203 -17.59 15.36 20.57
N VAL A 204 -17.56 15.48 21.90
CA VAL A 204 -18.66 15.11 22.81
C VAL A 204 -19.99 15.75 22.40
N LEU A 205 -19.98 17.02 21.98
CA LEU A 205 -21.18 17.69 21.50
C LEU A 205 -21.64 17.19 20.12
N THR A 206 -20.70 16.83 19.24
CA THR A 206 -21.01 16.35 17.88
C THR A 206 -21.64 14.96 17.92
N ASP A 207 -21.17 14.10 18.82
CA ASP A 207 -21.61 12.71 18.94
C ASP A 207 -22.64 12.51 20.07
N LEU A 208 -23.14 13.59 20.67
CA LEU A 208 -24.12 13.58 21.76
C LEU A 208 -25.29 12.60 21.54
N GLY A 209 -25.89 12.59 20.35
CA GLY A 209 -27.01 11.68 20.04
C GLY A 209 -26.61 10.20 20.03
N ALA A 210 -25.43 9.89 19.46
CA ALA A 210 -24.90 8.52 19.44
C ALA A 210 -24.51 8.06 20.85
N ASP A 211 -23.85 8.93 21.62
CA ASP A 211 -23.49 8.67 23.01
C ASP A 211 -24.71 8.40 23.88
N LEU A 212 -25.77 9.21 23.74
CA LEU A 212 -27.01 9.01 24.48
C LEU A 212 -27.69 7.67 24.13
N ALA A 213 -27.64 7.25 22.87
CA ALA A 213 -28.17 5.93 22.45
C ALA A 213 -27.42 4.76 23.11
N GLU A 214 -26.16 4.98 23.49
CA GLU A 214 -25.33 4.03 24.25
C GLU A 214 -25.38 4.25 25.77
N GLY A 215 -26.21 5.19 26.24
CA GLY A 215 -26.38 5.53 27.66
C GLY A 215 -25.26 6.42 28.23
N ARG A 216 -24.41 6.99 27.38
CA ARG A 216 -23.31 7.91 27.74
C ARG A 216 -23.80 9.35 27.72
N LEU A 217 -23.40 10.12 28.74
CA LEU A 217 -23.55 11.59 28.78
C LEU A 217 -22.26 12.16 29.35
N LEU A 218 -21.29 12.46 28.48
CA LEU A 218 -19.92 12.80 28.84
C LEU A 218 -19.74 14.28 29.23
N LEU A 219 -20.65 14.79 30.05
CA LEU A 219 -20.62 16.16 30.59
C LEU A 219 -20.54 16.11 32.13
N PRO A 220 -19.81 17.04 32.76
CA PRO A 220 -19.72 17.06 34.22
C PRO A 220 -21.02 17.50 34.86
N ARG A 221 -21.26 17.03 36.08
CA ARG A 221 -22.43 17.36 36.89
C ARG A 221 -22.55 18.87 37.11
N GLU A 222 -21.43 19.57 37.32
CA GLU A 222 -21.36 21.03 37.35
C GLU A 222 -22.04 21.71 36.14
N ALA A 223 -21.90 21.14 34.92
CA ALA A 223 -22.55 21.68 33.73
C ALA A 223 -24.05 21.33 33.67
N LEU A 224 -24.42 20.12 34.10
CA LEU A 224 -25.80 19.64 34.12
C LEU A 224 -26.64 20.39 35.16
N ASP A 225 -26.09 20.63 36.35
CA ASP A 225 -26.73 21.36 37.45
C ASP A 225 -26.96 22.84 37.09
N ALA A 226 -26.14 23.41 36.20
CA ALA A 226 -26.35 24.76 35.67
C ALA A 226 -27.58 24.87 34.76
N CYS A 227 -28.12 23.75 34.27
CA CYS A 227 -29.31 23.68 33.44
C CYS A 227 -30.27 22.58 33.95
N PRO A 228 -30.99 22.81 35.07
CA PRO A 228 -31.85 21.81 35.68
C PRO A 228 -32.88 21.23 34.72
N GLY A 229 -33.02 19.90 34.72
CA GLY A 229 -33.93 19.16 33.83
C GLY A 229 -33.39 18.89 32.42
N ALA A 230 -32.18 19.36 32.08
CA ALA A 230 -31.53 19.03 30.82
C ALA A 230 -31.12 17.55 30.75
N GLU A 231 -30.52 17.00 31.81
CA GLU A 231 -30.08 15.61 31.87
C GLU A 231 -31.24 14.63 31.64
N ASP A 232 -32.33 14.76 32.41
CA ASP A 232 -33.50 13.89 32.28
C ASP A 232 -34.12 13.96 30.88
N ALA A 233 -34.18 15.17 30.29
CA ALA A 233 -34.69 15.35 28.95
C ALA A 233 -33.80 14.65 27.91
N LEU A 234 -32.49 14.85 27.98
CA LEU A 234 -31.53 14.24 27.05
C LEU A 234 -31.51 12.72 27.15
N ARG A 235 -31.50 12.15 28.36
CA ARG A 235 -31.55 10.70 28.59
C ARG A 235 -32.84 10.06 28.07
N GLN A 236 -33.93 10.82 28.00
CA GLN A 236 -35.20 10.39 27.40
C GLN A 236 -35.28 10.66 25.89
N GLY A 237 -34.21 11.13 25.26
CA GLY A 237 -34.18 11.50 23.84
C GLY A 237 -35.05 12.73 23.51
N ARG A 238 -35.33 13.59 24.49
CA ARG A 238 -36.20 14.78 24.33
C ARG A 238 -35.39 16.07 24.24
N TRP A 239 -35.62 16.83 23.18
CA TRP A 239 -35.07 18.17 23.02
C TRP A 239 -35.92 19.23 23.75
N SER A 240 -35.63 19.45 25.04
CA SER A 240 -36.32 20.46 25.87
C SER A 240 -35.63 21.84 25.81
N PRO A 241 -36.28 22.93 26.27
CA PRO A 241 -35.61 24.22 26.43
C PRO A 241 -34.38 24.17 27.34
N ALA A 242 -34.41 23.33 28.40
CA ALA A 242 -33.25 23.12 29.27
C ALA A 242 -32.10 22.39 28.55
N ALA A 243 -32.41 21.39 27.73
CA ALA A 243 -31.42 20.69 26.90
C ALA A 243 -30.78 21.65 25.88
N ALA A 244 -31.59 22.49 25.22
CA ALA A 244 -31.10 23.50 24.29
C ALA A 244 -30.19 24.54 25.00
N ALA A 245 -30.56 24.98 26.20
CA ALA A 245 -29.75 25.91 26.99
C ALA A 245 -28.41 25.30 27.44
N LEU A 246 -28.42 24.04 27.84
CA LEU A 246 -27.20 23.28 28.18
C LEU A 246 -26.27 23.19 26.96
N VAL A 247 -26.79 22.70 25.82
CA VAL A 247 -25.99 22.58 24.59
C VAL A 247 -25.41 23.93 24.20
N GLY A 248 -26.21 25.01 24.17
CA GLY A 248 -25.71 26.34 23.84
C GLY A 248 -24.58 26.82 24.78
N THR A 249 -24.76 26.63 26.10
CA THR A 249 -23.74 26.99 27.10
C THR A 249 -22.43 26.23 26.91
N VAL A 250 -22.52 24.93 26.62
CA VAL A 250 -21.36 24.06 26.41
C VAL A 250 -20.70 24.35 25.06
N THR A 251 -21.46 24.61 23.99
CA THR A 251 -20.92 25.03 22.68
C THR A 251 -20.16 26.35 22.81
N ASP A 252 -20.69 27.32 23.56
CA ASP A 252 -20.01 28.59 23.83
C ASP A 252 -18.70 28.41 24.61
N LEU A 253 -18.69 27.49 25.58
CA LEU A 253 -17.47 27.14 26.32
C LEU A 253 -16.42 26.52 25.39
N ALA A 254 -16.81 25.51 24.59
CA ALA A 254 -15.95 24.88 23.60
C ALA A 254 -15.38 25.91 22.62
N ARG A 255 -16.22 26.84 22.14
CA ARG A 255 -15.83 27.92 21.22
C ARG A 255 -14.77 28.84 21.82
N ARG A 256 -14.89 29.20 23.10
CA ARG A 256 -13.88 29.97 23.83
C ARG A 256 -12.58 29.18 23.98
N TRP A 257 -12.65 27.88 24.23
CA TRP A 257 -11.49 27.02 24.41
C TRP A 257 -10.69 26.80 23.12
N VAL A 258 -11.36 26.56 21.99
CA VAL A 258 -10.69 26.37 20.68
C VAL A 258 -10.25 27.68 20.01
N THR A 259 -10.72 28.83 20.50
CA THR A 259 -10.35 30.15 19.97
C THR A 259 -9.18 30.73 20.76
N ARG A 260 -7.96 30.36 20.38
CA ARG A 260 -6.71 30.83 21.02
C ARG A 260 -5.75 31.50 20.01
N PRO A 261 -5.99 32.76 19.60
CA PRO A 261 -5.17 33.43 18.57
C PRO A 261 -3.69 33.60 18.94
N ALA A 262 -3.36 33.54 20.24
CA ALA A 262 -1.99 33.62 20.73
C ALA A 262 -1.22 32.29 20.59
N LEU A 263 -1.93 31.17 20.38
CA LEU A 263 -1.34 29.83 20.36
C LEU A 263 -0.33 29.68 19.21
N THR A 264 -0.67 30.16 18.02
CA THR A 264 0.17 30.05 16.82
C THR A 264 1.28 31.11 16.71
N ARG A 265 1.33 32.10 17.61
CA ARG A 265 2.36 33.16 17.57
C ARG A 265 3.75 32.61 17.85
N GLY A 266 4.64 32.74 16.88
CA GLY A 266 6.02 32.25 16.96
C GLY A 266 6.18 30.79 16.54
N MET A 267 5.11 30.11 16.12
CA MET A 267 5.19 28.81 15.46
C MET A 267 5.67 28.96 14.01
N HIS A 268 6.21 27.88 13.45
CA HIS A 268 6.52 27.81 12.04
C HIS A 268 5.25 28.09 11.19
N PRO A 269 5.29 28.89 10.11
CA PRO A 269 4.08 29.29 9.36
C PRO A 269 3.23 28.11 8.86
N GLY A 270 3.88 27.02 8.46
CA GLY A 270 3.17 25.80 8.07
C GLY A 270 2.46 25.11 9.24
N ALA A 271 3.12 25.02 10.40
CA ALA A 271 2.55 24.44 11.62
C ALA A 271 1.40 25.31 12.16
N ALA A 272 1.59 26.64 12.18
CA ALA A 272 0.56 27.61 12.49
C ALA A 272 -0.66 27.44 11.57
N THR A 273 -0.44 27.23 10.27
CA THR A 273 -1.53 26.99 9.31
C THR A 273 -2.34 25.75 9.65
N VAL A 274 -1.70 24.64 10.07
CA VAL A 274 -2.40 23.42 10.50
C VAL A 274 -3.30 23.72 11.70
N LEU A 275 -2.74 24.35 12.75
CA LEU A 275 -3.45 24.58 14.01
C LEU A 275 -4.56 25.64 13.87
N ASP A 276 -4.31 26.75 13.16
CA ASP A 276 -5.32 27.75 12.85
C ASP A 276 -6.48 27.17 12.03
N THR A 277 -6.16 26.25 11.11
CA THR A 277 -7.18 25.58 10.29
C THR A 277 -7.99 24.61 11.13
N SER A 278 -7.37 23.87 12.04
CA SER A 278 -8.05 23.02 13.01
C SER A 278 -9.04 23.84 13.86
N ALA A 279 -8.60 24.96 14.43
CA ALA A 279 -9.47 25.87 15.19
C ALA A 279 -10.66 26.40 14.37
N ARG A 280 -10.46 26.68 13.07
CA ARG A 280 -11.54 27.12 12.16
C ARG A 280 -12.54 25.99 11.87
N LEU A 281 -12.05 24.77 11.66
CA LEU A 281 -12.92 23.61 11.45
C LEU A 281 -13.73 23.27 12.70
N LEU A 282 -13.11 23.31 13.88
CA LEU A 282 -13.80 23.10 15.16
C LEU A 282 -14.90 24.16 15.39
N ARG A 283 -14.62 25.44 15.15
CA ARG A 283 -15.66 26.48 15.22
C ARG A 283 -16.80 26.25 14.22
N ALA A 284 -16.50 25.85 12.99
CA ALA A 284 -17.52 25.53 12.00
C ALA A 284 -18.35 24.29 12.39
N GLN A 285 -17.74 23.34 13.10
CA GLN A 285 -18.42 22.17 13.67
C GLN A 285 -19.36 22.60 14.79
N LEU A 286 -18.91 23.47 15.70
CA LEU A 286 -19.75 24.07 16.75
C LEU A 286 -20.93 24.88 16.14
N ASP A 287 -20.71 25.64 15.07
CA ASP A 287 -21.79 26.32 14.33
C ASP A 287 -22.83 25.32 13.78
N ALA A 288 -22.38 24.12 13.37
CA ALA A 288 -23.27 23.07 12.88
C ALA A 288 -24.04 22.40 14.03
N VAL A 289 -23.43 22.27 15.22
CA VAL A 289 -24.10 21.80 16.44
C VAL A 289 -25.20 22.78 16.86
N ASP A 290 -24.89 24.07 16.96
CA ASP A 290 -25.86 25.11 17.31
C ASP A 290 -27.04 25.13 16.32
N ALA A 291 -26.76 24.97 15.02
CA ALA A 291 -27.77 24.95 13.97
C ALA A 291 -28.61 23.66 13.91
N ALA A 292 -28.16 22.56 14.53
CA ALA A 292 -28.85 21.27 14.47
C ALA A 292 -30.17 21.26 15.25
N GLY A 293 -30.22 21.98 16.37
CA GLY A 293 -31.36 21.96 17.28
C GLY A 293 -31.75 20.52 17.67
N PRO A 294 -33.05 20.15 17.61
CA PRO A 294 -33.50 18.80 17.93
C PRO A 294 -32.83 17.67 17.14
N ALA A 295 -32.42 17.94 15.90
CA ALA A 295 -31.79 16.93 15.04
C ALA A 295 -30.42 16.45 15.58
N LEU A 296 -29.83 17.16 16.55
CA LEU A 296 -28.60 16.76 17.22
C LEU A 296 -28.73 15.40 17.92
N LEU A 297 -29.93 15.05 18.40
CA LEU A 297 -30.18 13.76 19.07
C LEU A 297 -30.32 12.59 18.07
N GLU A 298 -30.53 12.87 16.79
CA GLU A 298 -30.76 11.86 15.76
C GLU A 298 -29.52 11.62 14.88
N ARG A 299 -28.73 12.67 14.62
CA ARG A 299 -27.58 12.59 13.71
C ARG A 299 -26.48 13.58 14.07
N ALA A 300 -25.24 13.13 13.93
CA ALA A 300 -24.07 13.99 14.10
C ALA A 300 -24.08 15.14 13.06
N PRO A 301 -24.08 16.41 13.49
CA PRO A 301 -24.06 17.56 12.57
C PRO A 301 -22.70 17.66 11.89
N ARG A 302 -22.66 18.23 10.69
CA ARG A 302 -21.40 18.45 9.94
C ARG A 302 -21.43 19.81 9.23
N PRO A 303 -20.29 20.52 9.17
CA PRO A 303 -20.16 21.75 8.41
C PRO A 303 -20.48 21.53 6.93
N SER A 304 -21.17 22.50 6.33
CA SER A 304 -21.50 22.48 4.91
C SER A 304 -20.24 22.36 4.05
N LEU A 305 -20.36 21.75 2.86
CA LEU A 305 -19.25 21.65 1.91
C LEU A 305 -18.66 23.03 1.54
N PRO A 306 -19.47 24.08 1.25
CA PRO A 306 -18.94 25.42 1.00
C PRO A 306 -18.11 25.97 2.16
N THR A 307 -18.57 25.80 3.41
CA THR A 307 -17.83 26.25 4.60
C THR A 307 -16.48 25.54 4.70
N ARG A 308 -16.46 24.20 4.53
CA ARG A 308 -15.21 23.43 4.54
C ARG A 308 -14.25 23.86 3.44
N VAL A 309 -14.74 24.09 2.23
CA VAL A 309 -13.92 24.56 1.09
C VAL A 309 -13.33 25.93 1.38
N ARG A 310 -14.11 26.89 1.90
CA ARG A 310 -13.64 28.23 2.27
C ARG A 310 -12.54 28.21 3.33
N ILE A 311 -12.57 27.23 4.23
CA ILE A 311 -11.54 27.05 5.27
C ILE A 311 -10.29 26.35 4.68
N LEU A 312 -10.47 25.23 3.98
CA LEU A 312 -9.37 24.36 3.56
C LEU A 312 -8.61 24.83 2.32
N ALA A 313 -9.28 25.44 1.34
CA ALA A 313 -8.64 25.88 0.10
C ALA A 313 -7.50 26.90 0.34
N PRO A 314 -7.72 28.02 1.08
CA PRO A 314 -6.62 28.95 1.36
C PRO A 314 -5.56 28.33 2.27
N ALA A 315 -5.94 27.45 3.20
CA ALA A 315 -5.01 26.74 4.07
C ALA A 315 -4.04 25.85 3.27
N ARG A 316 -4.54 25.11 2.27
CA ARG A 316 -3.72 24.27 1.38
C ARG A 316 -2.67 25.08 0.63
N LEU A 317 -3.05 26.26 0.12
CA LEU A 317 -2.11 27.16 -0.57
C LEU A 317 -1.02 27.66 0.38
N ARG A 318 -1.41 28.18 1.56
CA ARG A 318 -0.45 28.68 2.57
C ARG A 318 0.49 27.59 3.07
N ALA A 319 -0.05 26.41 3.38
CA ALA A 319 0.74 25.27 3.81
C ALA A 319 1.74 24.84 2.73
N ARG A 320 1.30 24.70 1.48
CA ARG A 320 2.18 24.35 0.35
C ARG A 320 3.32 25.36 0.19
N LEU A 321 3.02 26.65 0.24
CA LEU A 321 4.02 27.71 0.16
C LEU A 321 5.01 27.64 1.33
N ALA A 322 4.52 27.58 2.56
CA ALA A 322 5.36 27.47 3.76
C ALA A 322 6.32 26.27 3.67
N TRP A 323 5.80 25.08 3.35
CA TRP A 323 6.62 23.87 3.29
C TRP A 323 7.59 23.85 2.11
N SER A 324 7.29 24.53 1.00
CA SER A 324 8.25 24.67 -0.11
C SER A 324 9.49 25.49 0.25
N LEU A 325 9.39 26.35 1.26
CA LEU A 325 10.47 27.23 1.74
C LEU A 325 11.17 26.68 3.00
N THR A 326 10.75 25.52 3.49
CA THR A 326 11.22 24.98 4.78
C THR A 326 12.09 23.75 4.55
N PRO A 327 13.39 23.78 4.85
CA PRO A 327 14.20 22.58 4.87
C PRO A 327 13.76 21.72 6.06
N LEU A 328 13.25 20.51 5.79
CA LEU A 328 12.84 19.57 6.83
C LEU A 328 13.92 18.53 7.08
N THR A 329 14.14 18.22 8.35
CA THR A 329 15.03 17.13 8.76
C THR A 329 14.24 15.84 8.71
N VAL A 330 14.71 14.87 7.94
CA VAL A 330 14.17 13.51 7.96
C VAL A 330 15.22 12.67 8.64
N PRO A 331 14.96 12.13 9.85
CA PRO A 331 15.93 11.26 10.50
C PRO A 331 16.23 10.07 9.58
N ALA A 332 17.50 9.66 9.53
CA ALA A 332 17.88 8.45 8.81
C ALA A 332 17.08 7.26 9.36
N ALA A 333 16.57 6.40 8.48
CA ALA A 333 15.86 5.20 8.93
C ALA A 333 16.76 4.39 9.87
N PRO A 334 16.23 3.83 10.97
CA PRO A 334 17.01 2.96 11.82
C PRO A 334 17.56 1.77 11.01
N PRO A 335 18.75 1.26 11.35
CA PRO A 335 19.26 0.04 10.71
C PRO A 335 18.25 -1.08 10.93
N ALA A 336 17.89 -1.79 9.85
CA ALA A 336 16.99 -2.91 9.93
C ALA A 336 17.54 -3.93 10.95
N PRO A 337 16.72 -4.42 11.91
CA PRO A 337 17.14 -5.52 12.76
C PRO A 337 17.47 -6.73 11.89
N PRO A 338 18.39 -7.63 12.33
CA PRO A 338 18.69 -8.85 11.60
C PRO A 338 17.40 -9.63 11.41
N VAL A 339 17.00 -9.81 10.15
CA VAL A 339 15.79 -10.54 9.76
C VAL A 339 15.86 -11.94 10.38
N PRO A 340 14.99 -12.30 11.35
CA PRO A 340 14.82 -13.68 11.73
C PRO A 340 14.28 -14.39 10.49
N ARG A 341 14.92 -15.50 10.09
CA ARG A 341 14.38 -16.39 9.06
C ARG A 341 12.97 -16.81 9.48
N ARG A 342 11.94 -16.14 8.97
CA ARG A 342 10.54 -16.50 9.19
C ARG A 342 10.12 -17.47 8.10
N THR A 343 9.75 -18.66 8.56
CA THR A 343 8.86 -19.62 7.90
C THR A 343 7.60 -18.90 7.41
N PRO A 344 7.03 -19.23 6.24
CA PRO A 344 5.88 -18.50 5.70
C PRO A 344 4.67 -18.73 6.60
N ALA A 345 4.19 -17.68 7.27
CA ALA A 345 2.90 -17.67 7.94
C ALA A 345 1.83 -17.15 6.98
N THR A 346 0.78 -17.94 6.85
CA THR A 346 -0.35 -17.78 5.94
C THR A 346 -1.17 -16.51 6.24
N ALA A 347 -1.38 -15.70 5.21
CA ALA A 347 -2.38 -14.64 5.22
C ALA A 347 -3.77 -15.29 5.10
N ARG A 348 -4.61 -15.18 6.13
CA ARG A 348 -6.03 -15.56 6.04
C ARG A 348 -6.78 -14.49 5.25
N ALA A 349 -6.99 -14.77 3.97
CA ALA A 349 -8.00 -14.13 3.15
C ALA A 349 -9.28 -14.98 3.20
N TRP A 350 -10.44 -14.32 3.20
CA TRP A 350 -11.76 -14.92 3.01
C TRP A 350 -11.76 -16.04 1.94
N GLU A 351 -12.08 -17.27 2.33
CA GLU A 351 -12.11 -18.47 1.50
C GLU A 351 -13.53 -18.77 0.99
N PRO A 352 -13.77 -18.76 -0.33
CA PRO A 352 -14.77 -19.61 -0.94
C PRO A 352 -14.12 -20.93 -1.39
N ALA A 353 -14.86 -22.03 -1.22
CA ALA A 353 -14.43 -23.41 -1.39
C ALA A 353 -13.64 -23.67 -2.68
N ALA A 354 -12.43 -24.22 -2.53
CA ALA A 354 -11.72 -24.90 -3.61
C ALA A 354 -12.42 -26.24 -3.87
N GLU A 355 -12.70 -26.55 -5.15
CA GLU A 355 -13.11 -27.91 -5.51
C GLU A 355 -11.96 -28.87 -5.22
N ASP A 356 -12.21 -29.81 -4.32
CA ASP A 356 -11.35 -30.92 -3.94
C ASP A 356 -11.27 -31.93 -5.10
N THR A 357 -10.51 -31.58 -6.14
CA THR A 357 -10.17 -32.49 -7.24
C THR A 357 -8.70 -32.87 -7.12
N ALA A 358 -8.43 -34.16 -6.96
CA ALA A 358 -7.07 -34.69 -6.89
C ALA A 358 -6.30 -34.34 -8.17
N LEU A 359 -5.19 -33.61 -8.00
CA LEU A 359 -4.34 -33.19 -9.13
C LEU A 359 -3.66 -34.42 -9.77
N ARG A 360 -3.65 -34.46 -11.09
CA ARG A 360 -3.02 -35.50 -11.90
C ARG A 360 -1.60 -35.11 -12.27
N THR A 361 -0.74 -36.11 -12.48
CA THR A 361 0.56 -35.91 -13.13
C THR A 361 0.38 -35.75 -14.64
N PRO A 362 1.24 -34.96 -15.32
CA PRO A 362 1.21 -34.86 -16.78
C PRO A 362 1.41 -36.24 -17.42
N PRO A 363 0.78 -36.50 -18.58
CA PRO A 363 0.97 -37.75 -19.31
C PRO A 363 2.41 -37.83 -19.87
N PRO A 364 3.04 -39.01 -19.89
CA PRO A 364 4.38 -39.17 -20.44
C PRO A 364 4.40 -38.88 -21.95
N HIS A 365 5.54 -38.42 -22.46
CA HIS A 365 5.73 -38.23 -23.90
C HIS A 365 5.50 -39.55 -24.67
N PRO A 366 4.85 -39.54 -25.85
CA PRO A 366 4.56 -40.76 -26.62
C PRO A 366 5.80 -41.61 -26.94
N GLU A 367 6.93 -40.97 -27.21
CA GLU A 367 8.21 -41.67 -27.48
C GLU A 367 8.99 -42.05 -26.20
N GLY A 368 8.41 -41.90 -25.02
CA GLY A 368 9.06 -42.25 -23.75
C GLY A 368 10.19 -41.30 -23.32
N ALA A 369 10.35 -40.16 -24.00
CA ALA A 369 11.31 -39.12 -23.63
C ALA A 369 11.12 -38.67 -22.17
N ARG A 370 12.21 -38.24 -21.54
CA ARG A 370 12.24 -37.77 -20.15
C ARG A 370 12.95 -36.42 -20.06
N PRO A 371 12.56 -35.54 -19.12
CA PRO A 371 13.18 -34.24 -18.97
C PRO A 371 14.68 -34.39 -18.64
N PRO A 372 15.55 -33.56 -19.22
CA PRO A 372 16.96 -33.52 -18.87
C PRO A 372 17.14 -33.03 -17.43
N ARG A 373 18.22 -33.50 -16.77
CA ARG A 373 18.59 -32.99 -15.45
C ARG A 373 19.31 -31.66 -15.58
N ILE A 374 18.66 -30.58 -15.14
CA ILE A 374 19.23 -29.23 -15.12
C ILE A 374 19.51 -28.86 -13.66
N ALA A 375 20.71 -28.36 -13.38
CA ALA A 375 21.05 -27.87 -12.05
C ALA A 375 20.17 -26.66 -11.69
N ALA A 376 19.73 -26.56 -10.42
CA ALA A 376 18.75 -25.57 -10.00
C ALA A 376 19.19 -24.10 -10.26
N ASP A 377 20.49 -23.81 -10.17
CA ASP A 377 21.08 -22.49 -10.45
C ASP A 377 21.11 -22.13 -11.95
N ARG A 378 20.87 -23.12 -12.82
CA ARG A 378 20.85 -23.02 -14.28
C ARG A 378 19.46 -23.17 -14.89
N MET A 379 18.44 -23.48 -14.07
CA MET A 379 17.05 -23.53 -14.51
C MET A 379 16.53 -22.09 -14.69
N PRO A 380 15.94 -21.73 -15.85
CA PRO A 380 15.21 -20.47 -15.96
C PRO A 380 13.98 -20.53 -15.04
N THR A 381 13.73 -19.44 -14.33
CA THR A 381 12.51 -19.25 -13.55
C THR A 381 11.31 -19.05 -14.48
N HIS A 382 11.52 -18.33 -15.59
CA HIS A 382 10.47 -17.92 -16.51
C HIS A 382 10.87 -18.08 -17.97
N VAL A 383 10.08 -18.87 -18.71
CA VAL A 383 10.18 -19.00 -20.16
C VAL A 383 8.97 -18.34 -20.82
N ALA A 384 9.20 -17.47 -21.80
CA ALA A 384 8.15 -16.86 -22.62
C ALA A 384 8.27 -17.35 -24.07
N ILE A 385 7.16 -17.75 -24.70
CA ILE A 385 7.16 -18.37 -26.02
C ILE A 385 6.31 -17.57 -27.02
N ILE A 386 6.91 -17.21 -28.16
CA ILE A 386 6.22 -16.70 -29.34
C ILE A 386 5.92 -17.87 -30.29
N MET A 387 4.64 -18.23 -30.37
CA MET A 387 4.11 -19.40 -31.09
C MET A 387 3.88 -19.09 -32.58
N ASP A 388 4.95 -18.80 -33.32
CA ASP A 388 4.87 -18.42 -34.74
C ASP A 388 4.96 -19.64 -35.68
N GLY A 389 4.37 -19.50 -36.87
CA GLY A 389 4.40 -20.51 -37.93
C GLY A 389 3.09 -21.25 -38.18
N ASN A 390 2.05 -21.07 -37.35
CA ASN A 390 0.76 -21.79 -37.47
C ASN A 390 0.15 -21.73 -38.88
N GLY A 391 -0.01 -20.53 -39.45
CA GLY A 391 -0.60 -20.37 -40.78
C GLY A 391 0.28 -20.91 -41.91
N ARG A 392 1.59 -20.61 -41.87
CA ARG A 392 2.58 -21.11 -42.84
C ARG A 392 2.66 -22.64 -42.85
N TRP A 393 2.58 -23.26 -41.67
CA TRP A 393 2.54 -24.72 -41.52
C TRP A 393 1.34 -25.34 -42.23
N ALA A 394 0.17 -24.71 -42.13
CA ALA A 394 -1.05 -25.18 -42.78
C ALA A 394 -0.96 -25.00 -44.30
N GLU A 395 -0.51 -23.83 -44.76
CA GLU A 395 -0.30 -23.51 -46.18
C GLU A 395 0.66 -24.49 -46.86
N GLN A 396 1.79 -24.80 -46.21
CA GLN A 396 2.78 -25.78 -46.72
C GLN A 396 2.21 -27.19 -46.88
N ARG A 397 1.10 -27.51 -46.20
CA ARG A 397 0.42 -28.81 -46.23
C ARG A 397 -0.90 -28.78 -47.02
N GLY A 398 -1.21 -27.66 -47.69
CA GLY A 398 -2.47 -27.49 -48.42
C GLY A 398 -3.71 -27.47 -47.52
N LEU A 399 -3.55 -27.10 -46.24
CA LEU A 399 -4.61 -27.06 -45.24
C LEU A 399 -5.08 -25.63 -44.97
N PRO A 400 -6.34 -25.42 -44.54
CA PRO A 400 -6.79 -24.11 -44.08
C PRO A 400 -6.01 -23.67 -42.84
N ARG A 401 -5.73 -22.37 -42.71
CA ARG A 401 -4.96 -21.79 -41.58
C ARG A 401 -5.50 -22.16 -40.19
N SER A 402 -6.81 -22.36 -40.08
CA SER A 402 -7.46 -22.85 -38.85
C SER A 402 -6.97 -24.23 -38.40
N ALA A 403 -6.53 -25.10 -39.33
CA ALA A 403 -5.93 -26.39 -39.01
C ALA A 403 -4.57 -26.22 -38.32
N GLY A 404 -3.77 -25.25 -38.76
CA GLY A 404 -2.50 -24.90 -38.11
C GLY A 404 -2.70 -24.46 -36.67
N HIS A 405 -3.71 -23.60 -36.41
CA HIS A 405 -4.05 -23.18 -35.06
C HIS A 405 -4.52 -24.34 -34.16
N ARG A 406 -5.30 -25.28 -34.68
CA ARG A 406 -5.70 -26.49 -33.94
C ARG A 406 -4.49 -27.35 -33.55
N ALA A 407 -3.57 -27.57 -34.49
CA ALA A 407 -2.32 -28.29 -34.20
C ALA A 407 -1.43 -27.50 -33.22
N GLY A 408 -1.43 -26.16 -33.31
CA GLY A 408 -0.76 -25.29 -32.35
C GLY A 408 -1.28 -25.41 -30.91
N ASN A 409 -2.57 -25.66 -30.70
CA ASN A 409 -3.09 -25.92 -29.35
C ASN A 409 -2.55 -27.25 -28.79
N VAL A 410 -2.33 -28.25 -29.63
CA VAL A 410 -1.69 -29.52 -29.20
C VAL A 410 -0.24 -29.25 -28.75
N ALA A 411 0.53 -28.49 -29.52
CA ALA A 411 1.88 -28.07 -29.14
C ALA A 411 1.89 -27.27 -27.81
N ALA A 412 0.91 -26.38 -27.60
CA ALA A 412 0.78 -25.63 -26.34
C ALA A 412 0.56 -26.54 -25.13
N ARG A 413 -0.28 -27.58 -25.27
CA ARG A 413 -0.49 -28.60 -24.22
C ARG A 413 0.81 -29.35 -23.91
N GLU A 414 1.56 -29.73 -24.94
CA GLU A 414 2.87 -30.39 -24.78
C GLU A 414 3.86 -29.48 -24.02
N MET A 415 3.89 -28.17 -24.28
CA MET A 415 4.72 -27.25 -23.49
C MET A 415 4.35 -27.21 -22.02
N VAL A 416 3.04 -27.23 -21.70
CA VAL A 416 2.56 -27.26 -20.31
C VAL A 416 3.00 -28.55 -19.62
N TYR A 417 2.87 -29.70 -20.29
CA TYR A 417 3.32 -30.98 -19.75
C TYR A 417 4.84 -30.99 -19.54
N GLY A 418 5.61 -30.55 -20.54
CA GLY A 418 7.06 -30.45 -20.47
C GLY A 418 7.55 -29.52 -19.37
N ALA A 419 6.88 -28.39 -19.18
CA ALA A 419 7.18 -27.41 -18.13
C ALA A 419 6.94 -28.00 -16.74
N LEU A 420 5.83 -28.71 -16.52
CA LEU A 420 5.56 -29.41 -15.26
C LEU A 420 6.59 -30.52 -15.00
N GLU A 421 6.89 -31.36 -16.01
CA GLU A 421 7.83 -32.49 -15.88
C GLU A 421 9.25 -32.04 -15.53
N ILE A 422 9.72 -30.92 -16.11
CA ILE A 422 11.06 -30.38 -15.84
C ILE A 422 11.12 -29.49 -14.58
N GLY A 423 9.97 -29.11 -14.02
CA GLY A 423 9.88 -28.25 -12.83
C GLY A 423 9.99 -26.75 -13.11
N LEU A 424 9.63 -26.30 -14.32
CA LEU A 424 9.56 -24.87 -14.66
C LEU A 424 8.44 -24.19 -13.87
N ARG A 425 8.71 -22.97 -13.37
CA ARG A 425 7.78 -22.25 -12.47
C ARG A 425 6.85 -21.30 -13.21
N HIS A 426 7.33 -20.64 -14.27
CA HIS A 426 6.54 -19.70 -15.06
C HIS A 426 6.68 -19.97 -16.56
N LEU A 427 5.55 -20.11 -17.23
CA LEU A 427 5.45 -20.24 -18.69
C LEU A 427 4.47 -19.18 -19.21
N THR A 428 4.91 -18.34 -20.16
CA THR A 428 4.04 -17.34 -20.79
C THR A 428 3.94 -17.57 -22.29
N LEU A 429 2.72 -17.71 -22.82
CA LEU A 429 2.46 -18.03 -24.22
C LEU A 429 1.83 -16.87 -24.97
N TYR A 430 2.39 -16.48 -26.12
CA TYR A 430 1.82 -15.41 -26.95
C TYR A 430 0.72 -15.92 -27.88
N ALA A 431 -0.52 -16.00 -27.38
CA ALA A 431 -1.64 -16.61 -28.08
C ALA A 431 -2.28 -15.71 -29.15
N PHE A 432 -2.48 -14.42 -28.85
CA PHE A 432 -3.06 -13.46 -29.81
C PHE A 432 -2.57 -12.04 -29.51
N SER A 433 -1.97 -11.38 -30.50
CA SER A 433 -1.44 -10.02 -30.38
C SER A 433 -2.46 -8.94 -30.77
N THR A 434 -2.27 -7.72 -30.29
CA THR A 434 -3.03 -6.54 -30.72
C THR A 434 -2.90 -6.26 -32.23
N GLU A 435 -1.82 -6.69 -32.85
CA GLU A 435 -1.55 -6.52 -34.26
C GLU A 435 -2.30 -7.57 -35.11
N ASN A 436 -2.76 -8.68 -34.52
CA ASN A 436 -3.51 -9.72 -35.25
C ASN A 436 -4.94 -9.30 -35.63
N TRP A 437 -5.43 -8.18 -35.13
CA TRP A 437 -6.68 -7.57 -35.61
C TRP A 437 -6.60 -7.07 -37.06
N GLN A 438 -5.41 -7.06 -37.68
CA GLN A 438 -5.22 -6.75 -39.11
C GLN A 438 -5.40 -7.96 -40.04
N ARG A 439 -5.64 -9.16 -39.49
CA ARG A 439 -5.90 -10.38 -40.26
C ARG A 439 -7.36 -10.45 -40.72
N ASP A 440 -7.65 -11.42 -41.59
CA ASP A 440 -9.02 -11.69 -42.04
C ASP A 440 -9.96 -12.03 -40.86
N THR A 441 -11.17 -11.48 -40.90
CA THR A 441 -12.18 -11.60 -39.83
C THR A 441 -12.51 -13.06 -39.51
N GLU A 442 -12.57 -13.93 -40.52
CA GLU A 442 -12.81 -15.37 -40.35
C GLU A 442 -11.67 -16.07 -39.60
N GLU A 443 -10.41 -15.70 -39.87
CA GLU A 443 -9.25 -16.23 -39.14
C GLU A 443 -9.30 -15.78 -37.67
N ILE A 444 -9.61 -14.51 -37.42
CA ILE A 444 -9.74 -13.97 -36.06
C ILE A 444 -10.83 -14.72 -35.30
N ALA A 445 -12.02 -14.89 -35.89
CA ALA A 445 -13.12 -15.62 -35.27
C ALA A 445 -12.73 -17.07 -34.94
N ALA A 446 -12.05 -17.76 -35.86
CA ALA A 446 -11.59 -19.12 -35.66
C ALA A 446 -10.58 -19.25 -34.51
N VAL A 447 -9.64 -18.31 -34.35
CA VAL A 447 -8.65 -18.33 -33.26
C VAL A 447 -9.31 -18.08 -31.90
N LEU A 448 -10.22 -17.12 -31.82
CA LEU A 448 -10.94 -16.80 -30.58
C LEU A 448 -11.85 -17.96 -30.16
N GLU A 449 -12.53 -18.60 -31.10
CA GLU A 449 -13.37 -19.78 -30.83
C GLU A 449 -12.53 -21.00 -30.42
N ALA A 450 -11.38 -21.23 -31.07
CA ALA A 450 -10.46 -22.29 -30.65
C ALA A 450 -9.93 -22.06 -29.22
N THR A 451 -9.63 -20.82 -28.86
CA THR A 451 -9.22 -20.46 -27.49
C THR A 451 -10.34 -20.70 -26.49
N ARG A 452 -11.58 -20.30 -26.83
CA ARG A 452 -12.77 -20.52 -25.99
C ARG A 452 -12.97 -22.02 -25.72
N ARG A 453 -12.91 -22.84 -26.77
CA ARG A 453 -13.04 -24.29 -26.69
C ARG A 453 -11.97 -24.93 -25.80
N GLU A 454 -10.72 -24.48 -25.93
CA GLU A 454 -9.61 -24.95 -25.09
C GLU A 454 -9.87 -24.71 -23.60
N LEU A 455 -10.39 -23.53 -23.25
CA LEU A 455 -10.74 -23.17 -21.86
C LEU A 455 -11.94 -23.98 -21.34
N ASP A 456 -12.93 -24.23 -22.18
CA ASP A 456 -14.13 -24.98 -21.81
C ASP A 456 -13.84 -26.49 -21.63
N GLU A 457 -13.10 -27.09 -22.56
CA GLU A 457 -12.65 -28.50 -22.47
C GLU A 457 -11.68 -28.70 -21.30
N GLY A 458 -10.78 -27.74 -21.06
CA GLY A 458 -9.85 -27.74 -19.93
C GLY A 458 -8.93 -28.97 -19.87
N PRO A 459 -8.15 -29.30 -20.91
CA PRO A 459 -7.30 -30.50 -20.93
C PRO A 459 -6.18 -30.48 -19.88
N VAL A 460 -5.73 -29.29 -19.48
CA VAL A 460 -4.75 -29.09 -18.40
C VAL A 460 -5.42 -28.77 -17.06
N ARG A 461 -6.75 -28.83 -17.00
CA ARG A 461 -7.52 -28.43 -15.81
C ARG A 461 -7.21 -29.32 -14.63
N ASP A 462 -6.96 -30.61 -14.79
CA ASP A 462 -6.69 -31.47 -13.63
C ASP A 462 -5.19 -31.50 -13.23
N LEU A 463 -4.34 -30.67 -13.85
CA LEU A 463 -2.92 -30.56 -13.51
C LEU A 463 -2.66 -29.41 -12.53
N ASP A 464 -1.49 -29.41 -11.88
CA ASP A 464 -1.06 -28.35 -10.96
C ASP A 464 -0.59 -27.07 -11.70
N VAL A 465 -1.49 -26.50 -12.50
CA VAL A 465 -1.28 -25.31 -13.33
C VAL A 465 -2.18 -24.16 -12.87
N ARG A 466 -1.58 -23.08 -12.36
CA ARG A 466 -2.23 -21.79 -12.13
C ARG A 466 -2.31 -21.02 -13.44
N GLN A 467 -3.50 -20.92 -14.03
CA GLN A 467 -3.73 -20.20 -15.27
C GLN A 467 -3.97 -18.71 -14.99
N ARG A 468 -3.44 -17.84 -15.86
CA ARG A 468 -3.66 -16.39 -15.83
C ARG A 468 -3.85 -15.85 -17.24
N TRP A 469 -4.66 -14.81 -17.36
CA TRP A 469 -4.78 -14.07 -18.61
C TRP A 469 -4.03 -12.75 -18.55
N SER A 470 -3.21 -12.46 -19.57
CA SER A 470 -2.62 -11.14 -19.78
C SER A 470 -3.08 -10.55 -21.11
N GLY A 471 -3.68 -9.36 -21.09
CA GLY A 471 -4.16 -8.71 -22.31
C GLY A 471 -5.25 -7.67 -22.05
N ASN A 472 -5.83 -7.16 -23.14
CA ASN A 472 -6.92 -6.19 -23.10
C ASN A 472 -8.27 -6.88 -23.37
N SER A 473 -9.31 -6.56 -22.61
CA SER A 473 -10.67 -7.07 -22.90
C SER A 473 -11.30 -6.42 -24.14
N GLY A 474 -10.81 -5.25 -24.56
CA GLY A 474 -11.35 -4.52 -25.70
C GLY A 474 -11.30 -5.35 -26.99
N LYS A 475 -12.42 -5.40 -27.72
CA LYS A 475 -12.64 -6.23 -28.94
C LYS A 475 -12.77 -7.73 -28.72
N LEU A 476 -12.52 -8.26 -27.52
CA LEU A 476 -12.76 -9.68 -27.24
C LEU A 476 -14.26 -9.93 -26.97
N PRO A 477 -14.82 -11.08 -27.40
CA PRO A 477 -16.16 -11.49 -27.01
C PRO A 477 -16.29 -11.61 -25.49
N GLU A 478 -17.38 -11.08 -24.93
CA GLU A 478 -17.59 -11.06 -23.47
C GLU A 478 -17.58 -12.45 -22.83
N GLU A 479 -18.09 -13.45 -23.54
CA GLU A 479 -18.11 -14.83 -23.07
C GLU A 479 -16.69 -15.40 -22.93
N LEU A 480 -15.79 -15.09 -23.88
CA LEU A 480 -14.39 -15.49 -23.81
C LEU A 480 -13.69 -14.83 -22.61
N VAL A 481 -13.92 -13.53 -22.38
CA VAL A 481 -13.40 -12.82 -21.20
C VAL A 481 -13.91 -13.47 -19.91
N ARG A 482 -15.20 -13.81 -19.85
CA ARG A 482 -15.78 -14.53 -18.70
C ARG A 482 -15.12 -15.89 -18.48
N SER A 483 -14.84 -16.64 -19.53
CA SER A 483 -14.15 -17.94 -19.44
C SER A 483 -12.71 -17.80 -18.96
N LEU A 484 -11.95 -16.83 -19.45
CA LEU A 484 -10.59 -16.53 -18.97
C LEU A 484 -10.58 -16.21 -17.47
N LEU A 485 -11.46 -15.31 -17.03
CA LEU A 485 -11.56 -14.91 -15.62
C LEU A 485 -12.07 -16.03 -14.71
N ARG A 486 -12.84 -16.98 -15.25
CA ARG A 486 -13.31 -18.16 -14.52
C ARG A 486 -12.16 -19.14 -14.28
N GLU A 487 -11.38 -19.46 -15.30
CA GLU A 487 -10.23 -20.35 -15.17
C GLU A 487 -9.13 -19.76 -14.27
N GLU A 488 -8.88 -18.45 -14.35
CA GLU A 488 -7.93 -17.78 -13.45
C GLU A 488 -8.36 -17.87 -11.98
N ARG A 489 -9.65 -17.66 -11.69
CA ARG A 489 -10.19 -17.81 -10.33
C ARG A 489 -10.12 -19.26 -9.84
N ARG A 490 -10.48 -20.21 -10.70
CA ARG A 490 -10.53 -21.64 -10.37
C ARG A 490 -9.16 -22.20 -10.04
N THR A 491 -8.13 -21.75 -10.76
CA THR A 491 -6.78 -22.32 -10.67
C THR A 491 -5.83 -21.52 -9.77
N ARG A 492 -6.31 -20.42 -9.13
CA ARG A 492 -5.49 -19.46 -8.39
C ARG A 492 -4.60 -20.03 -7.29
N ALA A 493 -5.00 -21.15 -6.68
CA ALA A 493 -4.32 -21.77 -5.55
C ALA A 493 -3.23 -22.78 -5.96
N ARG A 494 -3.12 -23.08 -7.26
CA ARG A 494 -2.12 -24.04 -7.78
C ARG A 494 -0.72 -23.46 -7.71
N THR A 495 0.25 -24.34 -7.49
CA THR A 495 1.62 -23.94 -7.17
C THR A 495 2.68 -24.61 -8.04
N GLY A 496 2.31 -25.58 -8.88
CA GLY A 496 3.24 -26.30 -9.76
C GLY A 496 3.82 -25.41 -10.85
N LEU A 497 2.96 -24.96 -11.77
CA LEU A 497 3.30 -24.07 -12.88
C LEU A 497 2.35 -22.87 -12.92
N THR A 498 2.88 -21.65 -13.07
CA THR A 498 2.06 -20.50 -13.49
C THR A 498 2.08 -20.39 -15.00
N LEU A 499 0.95 -20.67 -15.65
CA LEU A 499 0.74 -20.50 -17.07
C LEU A 499 0.06 -19.15 -17.33
N THR A 500 0.77 -18.22 -17.96
CA THR A 500 0.17 -16.96 -18.41
C THR A 500 -0.12 -17.03 -19.91
N VAL A 501 -1.38 -16.85 -20.29
CA VAL A 501 -1.80 -16.81 -21.69
C VAL A 501 -2.00 -15.35 -22.09
N CYS A 502 -1.19 -14.90 -23.05
CA CYS A 502 -1.26 -13.55 -23.59
C CYS A 502 -2.24 -13.49 -24.76
N LEU A 503 -3.46 -13.02 -24.52
CA LEU A 503 -4.54 -12.93 -25.49
C LEU A 503 -5.02 -11.48 -25.64
N ASN A 504 -5.05 -10.98 -26.87
CA ASN A 504 -5.18 -9.56 -27.18
C ASN A 504 -4.15 -8.73 -26.39
N TYR A 505 -2.91 -9.20 -26.43
CA TYR A 505 -1.80 -8.62 -25.70
C TYR A 505 -0.90 -7.80 -26.65
N GLY A 506 -0.53 -6.60 -26.20
CA GLY A 506 0.54 -5.82 -26.80
C GLY A 506 1.35 -5.17 -25.69
N GLY A 507 2.67 -5.33 -25.71
CA GLY A 507 3.56 -4.81 -24.67
C GLY A 507 3.52 -3.31 -24.50
N ARG A 508 3.48 -2.56 -25.61
CA ARG A 508 3.26 -1.11 -25.59
C ARG A 508 1.93 -0.71 -24.95
N ASP A 509 0.88 -1.49 -25.18
CA ASP A 509 -0.45 -1.27 -24.59
C ASP A 509 -0.44 -1.59 -23.08
N GLU A 510 0.23 -2.66 -22.64
CA GLU A 510 0.48 -2.94 -21.22
C GLU A 510 1.25 -1.81 -20.52
N ILE A 511 2.35 -1.34 -21.11
CA ILE A 511 3.15 -0.21 -20.61
C ILE A 511 2.28 1.05 -20.51
N THR A 512 1.47 1.33 -21.53
CA THR A 512 0.59 2.51 -21.56
C THR A 512 -0.48 2.45 -20.46
N ARG A 513 -1.14 1.30 -20.28
CA ARG A 513 -2.11 1.10 -19.18
C ARG A 513 -1.46 1.23 -17.81
N THR A 514 -0.24 0.74 -17.66
CA THR A 514 0.56 0.81 -16.42
C THR A 514 0.92 2.26 -16.10
N ALA A 515 1.42 3.01 -17.09
CA ALA A 515 1.68 4.45 -16.94
C ALA A 515 0.42 5.24 -16.59
N ALA A 516 -0.72 4.92 -17.21
CA ALA A 516 -2.00 5.56 -16.89
C ALA A 516 -2.48 5.22 -15.46
N ALA A 517 -2.22 4.00 -14.97
CA ALA A 517 -2.50 3.60 -13.60
C ALA A 517 -1.62 4.35 -12.60
N LEU A 518 -0.32 4.47 -12.88
CA LEU A 518 0.63 5.28 -12.11
C LEU A 518 0.23 6.76 -12.07
N ALA A 519 -0.16 7.35 -13.20
CA ALA A 519 -0.62 8.74 -13.24
C ALA A 519 -1.88 8.95 -12.40
N ARG A 520 -2.82 8.01 -12.42
CA ARG A 520 -4.01 8.02 -11.55
C ARG A 520 -3.63 7.92 -10.07
N ALA A 521 -2.69 7.04 -9.73
CA ALA A 521 -2.16 6.90 -8.37
C ALA A 521 -1.44 8.19 -7.93
N ALA A 522 -0.64 8.81 -8.79
CA ALA A 522 0.05 10.07 -8.52
C ALA A 522 -0.95 11.21 -8.27
N ARG A 523 -1.97 11.34 -9.13
CA ARG A 523 -3.04 12.34 -8.97
C ARG A 523 -3.85 12.11 -7.69
N ALA A 524 -4.04 10.85 -7.29
CA ALA A 524 -4.71 10.49 -6.04
C ALA A 524 -3.82 10.70 -4.79
N GLY A 525 -2.53 11.03 -4.98
CA GLY A 525 -1.54 11.17 -3.92
C GLY A 525 -1.12 9.84 -3.30
N ASP A 526 -1.28 8.73 -4.03
CA ASP A 526 -0.91 7.37 -3.61
C ASP A 526 0.56 7.05 -3.95
N VAL A 527 1.13 7.70 -4.97
CA VAL A 527 2.56 7.67 -5.31
C VAL A 527 3.06 9.09 -5.52
N ASP A 528 4.32 9.34 -5.15
CA ASP A 528 4.98 10.62 -5.42
C ASP A 528 5.57 10.57 -6.84
N PRO A 529 5.13 11.43 -7.78
CA PRO A 529 5.60 11.40 -9.16
C PRO A 529 7.11 11.62 -9.28
N ASP A 530 7.73 12.34 -8.33
CA ASP A 530 9.18 12.61 -8.36
C ASP A 530 10.02 11.42 -7.85
N LEU A 531 9.36 10.39 -7.31
CA LEU A 531 9.99 9.19 -6.73
C LEU A 531 9.62 7.90 -7.46
N ILE A 532 8.90 7.96 -8.58
CA ILE A 532 8.54 6.76 -9.36
C ILE A 532 9.82 6.11 -9.92
N GLY A 533 10.10 4.89 -9.48
CA GLY A 533 11.17 4.05 -10.01
C GLY A 533 10.67 2.85 -10.82
N GLU A 534 11.61 2.02 -11.29
CA GLU A 534 11.31 0.77 -12.02
C GLU A 534 10.44 -0.18 -11.20
N ASP A 535 10.71 -0.32 -9.89
CA ASP A 535 9.90 -1.13 -8.98
C ASP A 535 8.45 -0.62 -8.83
N ASP A 536 8.24 0.69 -8.86
CA ASP A 536 6.90 1.26 -8.84
C ASP A 536 6.16 0.93 -10.12
N PHE A 537 6.85 0.99 -11.25
CA PHE A 537 6.30 0.58 -12.54
C PHE A 537 5.93 -0.90 -12.55
N ALA A 538 6.84 -1.78 -12.13
CA ALA A 538 6.62 -3.22 -12.06
C ALA A 538 5.40 -3.57 -11.17
N ARG A 539 5.24 -2.91 -10.02
CA ARG A 539 4.08 -3.09 -9.12
C ARG A 539 2.74 -2.65 -9.71
N HIS A 540 2.74 -1.82 -10.74
CA HIS A 540 1.54 -1.33 -11.41
C HIS A 540 1.26 -2.07 -12.73
N LEU A 541 2.12 -3.00 -13.14
CA LEU A 541 1.81 -3.94 -14.23
C LEU A 541 0.57 -4.77 -13.87
N PRO A 542 -0.17 -5.29 -14.87
CA PRO A 542 -1.34 -6.15 -14.62
C PRO A 542 -1.03 -7.38 -13.75
N HIS A 543 0.17 -7.95 -13.88
CA HIS A 543 0.66 -9.11 -13.14
C HIS A 543 1.97 -8.76 -12.41
N PRO A 544 1.91 -8.05 -11.27
CA PRO A 544 3.10 -7.53 -10.59
C PRO A 544 3.97 -8.60 -9.93
N ASP A 545 3.46 -9.83 -9.80
CA ASP A 545 4.18 -11.01 -9.31
C ASP A 545 4.73 -11.89 -10.44
N MET A 546 4.61 -11.48 -11.70
CA MET A 546 5.30 -12.13 -12.82
C MET A 546 6.80 -11.80 -12.73
N PRO A 547 7.70 -12.80 -12.64
CA PRO A 547 9.12 -12.57 -12.68
C PRO A 547 9.58 -12.12 -14.06
N ASP A 548 10.78 -11.54 -14.15
CA ASP A 548 11.46 -11.28 -15.43
C ASP A 548 11.56 -12.56 -16.25
N VAL A 549 11.52 -12.42 -17.57
CA VAL A 549 11.72 -13.52 -18.52
C VAL A 549 13.21 -13.83 -18.58
N ASP A 550 13.59 -15.04 -18.21
CA ASP A 550 14.98 -15.50 -18.33
C ASP A 550 15.27 -15.95 -19.78
N LEU A 551 14.29 -16.60 -20.41
CA LEU A 551 14.40 -17.17 -21.75
C LEU A 551 13.17 -16.81 -22.59
N LEU A 552 13.38 -16.04 -23.66
CA LEU A 552 12.37 -15.78 -24.68
C LEU A 552 12.65 -16.70 -25.87
N TRP A 553 11.77 -17.68 -26.07
CA TRP A 553 11.83 -18.62 -27.17
C TRP A 553 10.84 -18.21 -28.27
N ARG A 554 11.30 -18.23 -29.52
CA ARG A 554 10.44 -18.06 -30.68
C ARG A 554 10.66 -19.18 -31.70
N THR A 555 9.56 -19.75 -32.17
CA THR A 555 9.52 -20.67 -33.32
C THR A 555 9.38 -19.88 -34.63
N GLY A 556 9.62 -20.55 -35.75
CA GLY A 556 9.59 -19.98 -37.10
C GLY A 556 10.87 -19.26 -37.48
N ASP A 557 10.95 -18.82 -38.73
CA ASP A 557 12.20 -18.25 -39.30
C ASP A 557 12.50 -16.81 -38.88
N GLU A 558 11.74 -16.28 -37.91
CA GLU A 558 11.67 -14.85 -37.64
C GLU A 558 12.39 -14.48 -36.34
N GLN A 559 13.30 -13.51 -36.42
CA GLN A 559 14.15 -13.11 -35.29
C GLN A 559 13.75 -11.73 -34.73
N ARG A 560 12.58 -11.66 -34.08
CA ARG A 560 12.11 -10.45 -33.37
C ARG A 560 11.28 -10.82 -32.14
N THR A 561 11.13 -9.89 -31.21
CA THR A 561 10.28 -10.07 -30.01
C THR A 561 8.82 -9.69 -30.25
N SER A 562 8.49 -9.04 -31.37
CA SER A 562 7.11 -8.74 -31.79
C SER A 562 6.23 -8.07 -30.71
N ASN A 563 6.76 -7.07 -29.97
CA ASN A 563 6.00 -6.37 -28.92
C ASN A 563 5.57 -7.29 -27.74
N PHE A 564 6.20 -8.45 -27.58
CA PHE A 564 5.90 -9.41 -26.52
C PHE A 564 6.74 -9.13 -25.27
N LEU A 565 6.07 -8.89 -24.14
CA LEU A 565 6.68 -8.67 -22.81
C LEU A 565 7.89 -7.72 -22.80
N PRO A 566 7.84 -6.53 -23.43
CA PRO A 566 9.00 -5.67 -23.59
C PRO A 566 9.56 -5.16 -22.25
N TRP A 567 8.78 -5.13 -21.18
CA TRP A 567 9.27 -4.81 -19.84
C TRP A 567 9.99 -6.02 -19.23
N GLN A 568 9.29 -7.15 -19.12
CA GLN A 568 9.73 -8.36 -18.44
C GLN A 568 10.86 -9.08 -19.19
N ALA A 569 10.96 -8.93 -20.51
CA ALA A 569 11.96 -9.58 -21.36
C ALA A 569 13.17 -8.70 -21.69
N THR A 570 13.33 -7.54 -21.04
CA THR A 570 14.44 -6.61 -21.29
C THR A 570 15.81 -7.28 -21.21
N TYR A 571 15.99 -8.20 -20.26
CA TYR A 571 17.24 -8.92 -20.01
C TYR A 571 17.18 -10.40 -20.41
N ALA A 572 16.13 -10.82 -21.12
CA ALA A 572 15.93 -12.21 -21.50
C ALA A 572 17.02 -12.69 -22.47
N GLU A 573 17.44 -13.95 -22.33
CA GLU A 573 18.14 -14.61 -23.40
C GLU A 573 17.17 -14.95 -24.54
N LEU A 574 17.56 -14.66 -25.77
CA LEU A 574 16.76 -14.96 -26.95
C LEU A 574 17.18 -16.31 -27.55
N TYR A 575 16.20 -17.18 -27.79
CA TYR A 575 16.38 -18.47 -28.44
C TYR A 575 15.42 -18.58 -29.62
N PHE A 576 15.96 -18.78 -30.82
CA PHE A 576 15.20 -18.88 -32.05
C PHE A 576 15.37 -20.28 -32.63
N THR A 577 14.26 -20.97 -32.87
CA THR A 577 14.27 -22.30 -33.48
C THR A 577 13.71 -22.23 -34.89
N PRO A 578 14.45 -22.69 -35.92
CA PRO A 578 13.86 -22.88 -37.24
C PRO A 578 12.81 -23.99 -37.19
N GLY A 579 11.64 -23.77 -37.80
CA GLY A 579 10.51 -24.71 -37.76
C GLY A 579 9.25 -24.11 -37.15
N HIS A 580 8.08 -24.57 -37.60
CA HIS A 580 6.79 -23.97 -37.24
C HIS A 580 6.28 -24.50 -35.90
N TRP A 581 5.57 -23.65 -35.15
CA TRP A 581 4.95 -23.99 -33.86
C TRP A 581 4.18 -25.33 -33.83
N PRO A 582 3.37 -25.70 -34.83
CA PRO A 582 2.62 -26.95 -34.79
C PRO A 582 3.47 -28.23 -34.80
N ASP A 583 4.74 -28.15 -35.20
CA ASP A 583 5.67 -29.29 -35.19
C ASP A 583 6.49 -29.36 -33.88
N ALA A 584 6.35 -28.39 -32.97
CA ALA A 584 7.10 -28.33 -31.72
C ALA A 584 6.42 -29.15 -30.60
N ASP A 585 7.23 -29.78 -29.74
CA ASP A 585 6.77 -30.48 -28.55
C ASP A 585 7.65 -30.22 -27.31
N ARG A 586 7.36 -30.91 -26.20
CA ARG A 586 8.08 -30.71 -24.93
C ARG A 586 9.60 -30.91 -25.01
N ARG A 587 10.10 -31.70 -25.97
CA ARG A 587 11.53 -31.92 -26.19
C ARG A 587 12.21 -30.65 -26.68
N ASP A 588 11.54 -29.87 -27.52
CA ASP A 588 12.03 -28.57 -27.99
C ASP A 588 12.14 -27.56 -26.85
N LEU A 589 11.14 -27.54 -25.95
CA LEU A 589 11.20 -26.74 -24.73
C LEU A 589 12.40 -27.13 -23.86
N TRP A 590 12.60 -28.42 -23.63
CA TRP A 590 13.73 -28.93 -22.86
C TRP A 590 15.07 -28.61 -23.53
N GLN A 591 15.14 -28.66 -24.85
CA GLN A 591 16.32 -28.27 -25.61
C GLN A 591 16.62 -26.77 -25.45
N ALA A 592 15.62 -25.91 -25.54
CA ALA A 592 15.76 -24.47 -25.33
C ALA A 592 16.26 -24.16 -23.90
N ILE A 593 15.66 -24.80 -22.89
CA ILE A 593 16.09 -24.68 -21.48
C ILE A 593 17.52 -25.22 -21.29
N THR A 594 17.87 -26.34 -21.93
CA THR A 594 19.22 -26.91 -21.88
C THR A 594 20.24 -25.97 -22.52
N ALA A 595 19.89 -25.32 -23.62
CA ALA A 595 20.75 -24.35 -24.30
C ALA A 595 21.00 -23.11 -23.43
N TYR A 596 19.97 -22.60 -22.74
CA TYR A 596 20.07 -21.56 -21.73
C TYR A 596 21.06 -21.97 -20.61
N GLY A 597 20.87 -23.17 -20.03
CA GLY A 597 21.71 -23.66 -18.93
C GLY A 597 23.18 -23.92 -19.28
N ARG A 598 23.54 -23.96 -20.57
CA ARG A 598 24.94 -24.12 -21.03
C ARG A 598 25.70 -22.80 -21.16
N ARG A 599 25.01 -21.66 -21.20
CA ARG A 599 25.65 -20.36 -21.41
C ARG A 599 26.34 -19.88 -20.14
N ARG A 600 27.55 -19.35 -20.30
CA ARG A 600 28.27 -18.68 -19.20
C ARG A 600 27.64 -17.31 -19.00
N ARG A 601 27.00 -17.10 -17.84
CA ARG A 601 26.51 -15.78 -17.43
C ARG A 601 27.66 -14.76 -17.55
N ARG A 602 27.55 -13.79 -18.46
CA ARG A 602 28.54 -12.71 -18.58
C ARG A 602 28.40 -11.79 -17.37
N HIS A 603 29.52 -11.38 -16.78
CA HIS A 603 29.57 -10.51 -15.59
C HIS A 603 28.98 -9.11 -15.88
N GLY A 604 27.66 -9.03 -15.87
CA GLY A 604 26.85 -7.80 -15.74
C GLY A 604 25.84 -7.92 -14.60
N ALA A 605 25.44 -9.16 -14.26
CA ALA A 605 24.81 -9.48 -12.98
C ALA A 605 25.92 -9.69 -11.94
N ALA A 606 26.13 -8.72 -11.05
CA ALA A 606 27.01 -8.92 -9.90
C ALA A 606 26.48 -10.09 -9.05
N PRO A 607 27.32 -11.07 -8.66
CA PRO A 607 26.92 -12.03 -7.65
C PRO A 607 26.73 -11.29 -6.33
N LEU A 608 25.52 -11.32 -5.78
CA LEU A 608 25.33 -11.06 -4.36
C LEU A 608 26.09 -12.19 -3.64
N VAL A 609 27.13 -11.79 -2.91
CA VAL A 609 28.03 -12.61 -2.08
C VAL A 609 29.18 -13.28 -2.87
N SER A 610 30.37 -12.69 -2.78
CA SER A 610 31.62 -13.45 -2.93
C SER A 610 31.82 -14.33 -1.69
N PRO A 611 32.16 -15.62 -1.82
CA PRO A 611 32.55 -16.43 -0.67
C PRO A 611 33.84 -15.84 -0.09
N ARG A 612 33.79 -15.43 1.19
CA ARG A 612 35.01 -15.12 1.95
C ARG A 612 35.92 -16.35 1.90
N LYS A 613 37.15 -16.17 1.42
CA LYS A 613 38.23 -17.15 1.57
C LYS A 613 38.32 -17.54 3.05
N PRO A 614 38.38 -18.84 3.41
CA PRO A 614 38.66 -19.24 4.77
C PRO A 614 40.06 -18.72 5.15
N ALA A 615 40.15 -18.04 6.29
CA ALA A 615 41.42 -17.64 6.88
C ALA A 615 42.23 -18.90 7.23
N VAL A 616 43.47 -18.95 6.78
CA VAL A 616 44.45 -19.95 7.21
C VAL A 616 44.72 -19.73 8.69
N PRO A 617 44.59 -20.74 9.57
CA PRO A 617 44.98 -20.58 10.96
C PRO A 617 46.51 -20.56 11.05
N THR A 618 47.05 -19.42 11.47
CA THR A 618 48.41 -19.33 11.99
C THR A 618 48.51 -20.21 13.24
N ARG A 619 49.32 -21.27 13.19
CA ARG A 619 49.70 -22.01 14.40
C ARG A 619 50.58 -21.13 15.29
N PRO A 620 50.45 -21.21 16.61
CA PRO A 620 51.42 -20.61 17.52
C PRO A 620 52.64 -21.54 17.61
N GLU A 621 53.81 -21.02 17.21
CA GLU A 621 55.08 -21.03 17.94
C GLU A 621 56.09 -20.11 17.21
#